data_AF-A0A2E7PZJ0-F1
#
_entry.id   AF-A0A2E7PZJ0-F1
#
_cell.length_a   1.000
_cell.length_b   1.000
_cell.length_c   1.000
_cell.angle_alpha   90.00
_cell.angle_beta   90.00
_cell.angle_gamma   90.00
#
_symmetry.space_group_name_H-M   'P 1'
#
loop_
_entity.id
_entity.type
_entity.pdbx_description
1 polymer ?
#
loop_
_entity_poly.entity_id
_entity_poly.type
_entity_poly.pdbx_seq_one_letter_code
_entity_poly.pdbx_strand_id
1 'polypeptide(L)'
;MVESVTAAADGWVVIHAIKDGKPVVPASIGHTYVKAGMTENVYVPLTGEYDGDKVIAMLHVDDGEPGVYEFGPGSVANDKPVVVDGGPLVSPITIAD
;
A
#
# COMPACT_ATOMS: atom_id res chain seq x y z
N MET A 1 5.12 -11.02 1.09
CA MET A 1 5.82 -10.35 -0.03
C MET A 1 4.80 -10.04 -1.11
N VAL A 2 5.02 -9.00 -1.90
CA VAL A 2 4.28 -8.76 -3.15
C VAL A 2 5.16 -9.21 -4.32
N GLU A 3 4.64 -10.07 -5.18
CA GLU A 3 5.45 -10.72 -6.24
C GLU A 3 6.04 -9.70 -7.21
N SER A 4 5.24 -8.76 -7.68
CA SER A 4 5.70 -7.65 -8.50
C SER A 4 4.76 -6.45 -8.40
N VAL A 5 5.29 -5.28 -8.71
CA VAL A 5 4.55 -4.04 -8.91
C VAL A 5 5.11 -3.32 -10.12
N THR A 6 4.25 -2.78 -10.96
CA THR A 6 4.64 -1.83 -12.01
C THR A 6 4.05 -0.48 -11.67
N ALA A 7 4.90 0.47 -11.29
CA ALA A 7 4.48 1.82 -10.91
C ALA A 7 4.75 2.79 -12.06
N ALA A 8 3.79 3.68 -12.36
CA ALA A 8 3.96 4.70 -13.40
C ALA A 8 4.85 5.87 -12.95
N ALA A 9 4.97 6.06 -11.64
CA ALA A 9 5.79 7.05 -10.96
C ALA A 9 6.39 6.43 -9.70
N ASP A 10 7.33 7.13 -9.07
CA ASP A 10 7.80 6.78 -7.73
C ASP A 10 6.63 6.79 -6.74
N GLY A 11 6.68 5.91 -5.75
CA GLY A 11 5.54 5.71 -4.86
C GLY A 11 5.75 4.67 -3.78
N TRP A 12 4.64 4.13 -3.29
CA TRP A 12 4.61 3.24 -2.13
C TRP A 12 3.73 2.02 -2.38
N VAL A 13 4.23 0.86 -2.00
CA VAL A 13 3.37 -0.31 -1.76
C VAL A 13 2.98 -0.28 -0.28
N VAL A 14 1.69 -0.08 -0.02
CA VAL A 14 1.13 0.08 1.32
C VAL A 14 0.26 -1.13 1.65
N ILE A 15 0.41 -1.68 2.85
CA ILE A 15 -0.43 -2.78 3.34
C ILE A 15 -1.48 -2.22 4.29
N HIS A 16 -2.74 -2.55 4.03
CA HIS A 16 -3.88 -2.26 4.90
C HIS A 16 -4.46 -3.55 5.49
N ALA A 17 -4.79 -3.51 6.79
CA ALA A 17 -5.57 -4.56 7.42
C ALA A 17 -6.99 -4.61 6.82
N ILE A 18 -7.64 -5.76 6.93
CA ILE A 18 -9.05 -5.92 6.59
C ILE A 18 -9.85 -6.08 7.87
N LYS A 19 -10.96 -5.34 7.99
CA LYS A 19 -11.94 -5.48 9.06
C LYS A 19 -13.34 -5.49 8.47
N ASP A 20 -14.16 -6.45 8.89
CA ASP A 20 -15.54 -6.62 8.38
C ASP A 20 -15.63 -6.66 6.85
N GLY A 21 -14.63 -7.29 6.21
CA GLY A 21 -14.52 -7.43 4.76
C GLY A 21 -14.09 -6.16 4.01
N LYS A 22 -13.68 -5.10 4.72
CA LYS A 22 -13.25 -3.83 4.13
C LYS A 22 -11.84 -3.44 4.57
N PRO A 23 -11.06 -2.77 3.71
CA PRO A 23 -9.77 -2.20 4.11
C PRO A 23 -9.95 -1.17 5.22
N VAL A 24 -9.08 -1.22 6.23
CA VAL A 24 -8.95 -0.17 7.22
C VAL A 24 -8.11 0.94 6.60
N VAL A 25 -8.73 2.08 6.30
CA VAL A 25 -8.08 3.27 5.71
C VAL A 25 -8.49 4.52 6.48
N PRO A 26 -7.63 5.55 6.58
CA PRO A 26 -6.31 5.67 5.95
C PRO A 26 -5.17 4.99 6.74
N ALA A 27 -5.45 4.28 7.83
CA ALA A 27 -4.40 3.59 8.59
C ALA A 27 -3.74 2.46 7.77
N SER A 28 -2.41 2.39 7.77
CA SER A 28 -1.63 1.30 7.18
C SER A 28 -0.99 0.44 8.26
N ILE A 29 -0.71 -0.82 7.95
CA ILE A 29 0.04 -1.76 8.81
C ILE A 29 1.43 -2.08 8.26
N GLY A 30 1.88 -1.37 7.22
CA GLY A 30 3.21 -1.48 6.64
C GLY A 30 3.27 -0.73 5.31
N HIS A 31 4.44 -0.22 4.95
CA HIS A 31 4.66 0.39 3.63
C HIS A 31 6.13 0.25 3.24
N THR A 32 6.39 0.28 1.93
CA THR A 32 7.75 0.33 1.39
C THR A 32 7.78 1.18 0.13
N TYR A 33 8.89 1.86 -0.08
CA TYR A 33 9.09 2.73 -1.23
C TYR A 33 9.41 1.91 -2.47
N VAL A 34 8.87 2.31 -3.62
CA VAL A 34 9.14 1.72 -4.93
C VAL A 34 9.39 2.81 -5.97
N LYS A 35 10.33 2.54 -6.88
CA LYS A 35 10.61 3.43 -8.00
C LYS A 35 9.64 3.18 -9.16
N ALA A 36 9.49 4.18 -10.01
CA ALA A 36 8.81 4.04 -11.29
C ALA A 36 9.41 2.87 -12.10
N GLY A 37 8.54 2.13 -12.78
CA GLY A 37 8.88 0.90 -13.49
C GLY A 37 8.52 -0.36 -12.70
N MET A 38 9.11 -1.49 -13.10
CA MET A 38 8.83 -2.79 -12.51
C MET A 38 9.77 -3.07 -11.32
N THR A 39 9.19 -3.44 -10.19
CA THR A 39 9.92 -3.96 -9.03
C THR A 39 9.37 -5.34 -8.69
N GLU A 40 10.24 -6.33 -8.55
CA GLU A 40 9.89 -7.71 -8.18
C GLU A 40 10.21 -7.98 -6.70
N ASN A 41 9.56 -8.99 -6.12
CA ASN A 41 9.80 -9.49 -4.76
C ASN A 41 9.80 -8.37 -3.70
N VAL A 42 8.78 -7.50 -3.77
CA VAL A 42 8.65 -6.36 -2.88
C VAL A 42 8.37 -6.85 -1.46
N TYR A 43 9.35 -6.64 -0.58
CA TYR A 43 9.21 -6.88 0.84
C TYR A 43 8.64 -5.65 1.53
N VAL A 44 7.51 -5.82 2.21
CA VAL A 44 6.88 -4.77 3.02
C VAL A 44 6.90 -5.22 4.47
N PRO A 45 7.66 -4.55 5.36
CA PRO A 45 7.64 -4.88 6.78
C PRO A 45 6.28 -4.49 7.38
N LEU A 46 5.66 -5.42 8.09
CA LEU A 46 4.44 -5.14 8.84
C LEU A 46 4.80 -4.54 10.21
N THR A 47 4.17 -3.43 10.55
CA THR A 47 4.42 -2.67 11.78
C THR A 47 3.16 -2.49 12.64
N GLY A 48 1.99 -2.87 12.12
CA GLY A 48 0.71 -2.78 12.82
C GLY A 48 0.07 -4.13 13.09
N GLU A 49 -0.91 -4.14 13.98
CA GLU A 49 -1.75 -5.31 14.24
C GLU A 49 -2.68 -5.57 13.05
N TYR A 50 -2.93 -6.84 12.79
CA TYR A 50 -3.89 -7.31 11.81
C TYR A 50 -4.59 -8.55 12.35
N ASP A 51 -5.87 -8.66 12.04
CA ASP A 51 -6.67 -9.81 12.43
C ASP A 51 -6.81 -10.76 11.23
N GLY A 52 -6.42 -12.01 11.44
CA GLY A 52 -6.52 -13.06 10.42
C GLY A 52 -5.38 -13.06 9.41
N ASP A 53 -5.63 -13.74 8.30
CA ASP A 53 -4.63 -14.06 7.28
C ASP A 53 -4.74 -13.18 6.03
N LYS A 54 -5.65 -12.20 6.00
CA LYS A 54 -5.93 -11.41 4.79
C LYS A 54 -5.65 -9.93 4.99
N VAL A 55 -4.86 -9.40 4.06
CA VAL A 55 -4.54 -7.97 3.97
C VAL A 55 -4.67 -7.52 2.52
N ILE A 56 -4.64 -6.20 2.29
CA ILE A 56 -4.60 -5.64 0.93
C ILE A 56 -3.31 -4.84 0.76
N ALA A 57 -2.60 -5.11 -0.34
CA ALA A 57 -1.62 -4.17 -0.87
C ALA A 57 -2.33 -3.14 -1.76
N MET A 58 -2.01 -1.87 -1.55
CA MET A 58 -2.48 -0.74 -2.35
C MET A 58 -1.27 0.03 -2.87
N LEU A 59 -1.30 0.41 -4.15
CA LEU A 59 -0.26 1.28 -4.72
C LEU A 59 -0.63 2.74 -4.47
N HIS A 60 0.32 3.51 -3.95
CA HIS A 60 0.23 4.95 -3.77
C HIS A 60 1.31 5.64 -4.60
N VAL A 61 1.03 6.86 -5.07
CA VAL A 61 2.03 7.73 -5.68
C VAL A 61 2.78 8.49 -4.60
N ASP A 62 4.05 8.84 -4.81
CA ASP A 62 4.80 9.80 -3.99
C ASP A 62 4.58 11.20 -4.60
N ASP A 63 3.59 11.94 -4.09
CA ASP A 63 3.18 13.26 -4.63
C ASP A 63 3.34 14.43 -3.63
N GLY A 64 3.96 14.16 -2.49
CA GLY A 64 4.32 15.14 -1.47
C GLY A 64 5.84 15.36 -1.35
N GLU A 65 6.39 15.16 -0.16
CA GLU A 65 7.83 15.20 0.10
C GLU A 65 8.50 13.93 -0.42
N PRO A 66 9.46 14.03 -1.37
CA PRO A 66 10.04 12.85 -2.00
C PRO A 66 10.63 11.85 -1.01
N GLY A 67 10.15 10.61 -1.06
CA GLY A 67 10.61 9.52 -0.19
C GLY A 67 10.10 9.59 1.24
N VAL A 68 9.09 10.42 1.54
CA VAL A 68 8.36 10.43 2.81
C VAL A 68 6.93 9.95 2.58
N TYR A 69 6.46 8.97 3.38
CA TYR A 69 5.10 8.48 3.26
C TYR A 69 4.12 9.33 4.08
N GLU A 70 3.10 9.89 3.44
CA GLU A 70 2.24 10.94 3.99
C GLU A 70 0.74 10.61 4.02
N PHE A 71 0.32 9.42 3.56
CA PHE A 71 -1.08 9.00 3.61
C PHE A 71 -1.40 8.22 4.89
N GLY A 72 -2.09 8.84 5.84
CA GLY A 72 -2.43 8.24 7.13
C GLY A 72 -3.54 8.96 7.91
N PRO A 73 -3.83 8.52 9.16
CA PRO A 73 -4.90 9.10 9.98
C PRO A 73 -4.78 10.61 10.24
N GLY A 74 -3.56 11.17 10.15
CA GLY A 74 -3.32 12.61 10.32
C GLY A 74 -3.55 13.43 9.06
N SER A 75 -3.36 12.86 7.87
CA SER A 75 -3.53 13.54 6.59
C SER A 75 -3.68 12.55 5.44
N VAL A 76 -4.51 12.90 4.48
CA VAL A 76 -4.68 12.18 3.20
C VAL A 76 -4.49 13.12 2.00
N ALA A 77 -3.84 14.26 2.24
CA ALA A 77 -3.66 15.30 1.23
C ALA A 77 -2.66 14.91 0.15
N ASN A 78 -1.62 14.17 0.54
CA ASN A 78 -0.56 13.62 -0.29
C ASN A 78 -0.57 12.09 -0.22
N ASP A 79 0.26 11.49 -1.07
CA ASP A 79 0.46 10.09 -1.32
C ASP A 79 -0.83 9.32 -1.56
N LYS A 80 -1.64 9.83 -2.49
CA LYS A 80 -2.95 9.24 -2.75
C LYS A 80 -2.82 7.87 -3.42
N PRO A 81 -3.82 6.99 -3.24
CA PRO A 81 -3.89 5.74 -4.00
C PRO A 81 -3.84 6.01 -5.50
N VAL A 82 -3.09 5.19 -6.22
CA VAL A 82 -3.15 5.12 -7.68
C VAL A 82 -4.53 4.62 -8.05
N VAL A 83 -5.26 5.37 -8.88
CA VAL A 83 -6.62 5.02 -9.32
C VAL A 83 -6.59 4.50 -10.75
N VAL A 84 -7.16 3.31 -10.97
CA VAL A 84 -7.34 2.66 -12.27
C VAL A 84 -8.81 2.29 -12.42
N ASP A 85 -9.41 2.57 -13.58
CA ASP A 85 -10.82 2.27 -13.88
C ASP A 85 -11.83 2.76 -12.81
N GLY A 86 -11.50 3.88 -12.16
CA GLY A 86 -12.36 4.50 -11.14
C GLY A 86 -12.21 3.97 -9.72
N GLY A 87 -11.29 3.03 -9.45
CA GLY A 87 -10.99 2.51 -8.11
C GLY A 87 -9.50 2.48 -7.78
N PRO A 88 -9.12 2.40 -6.49
CA PRO A 88 -7.71 2.26 -6.10
C PRO A 88 -7.14 0.94 -6.63
N LEU A 89 -5.91 0.98 -7.13
CA LEU A 89 -5.19 -0.21 -7.58
C LEU A 89 -4.77 -1.02 -6.36
N VAL A 90 -5.39 -2.19 -6.19
CA VAL A 90 -5.23 -3.05 -5.03
C VAL A 90 -4.95 -4.50 -5.44
N SER A 91 -4.25 -5.22 -4.57
CA SER A 91 -4.05 -6.66 -4.66
C SER A 91 -4.30 -7.32 -3.30
N PRO A 92 -5.23 -8.29 -3.19
CA PRO A 92 -5.42 -9.08 -1.97
C PRO A 92 -4.20 -9.96 -1.70
N ILE A 93 -3.80 -10.07 -0.44
CA ILE A 93 -2.69 -10.91 0.01
C ILE A 93 -3.17 -11.80 1.14
N THR A 94 -2.87 -13.09 1.02
CA THR A 94 -2.94 -14.03 2.14
C THR A 94 -1.57 -14.14 2.79
N ILE A 95 -1.50 -13.85 4.09
CA ILE A 95 -0.33 -14.07 4.92
C ILE A 95 -0.29 -15.56 5.26
N ALA A 96 0.83 -16.21 4.93
CA ALA A 96 1.10 -17.57 5.37
C ALA A 96 1.80 -17.53 6.73
N ASP A 97 1.39 -18.44 7.62
CA ASP A 97 2.07 -18.72 8.90
C ASP A 97 3.47 -19.33 8.69
#